data_AF-A0A644XZQ6-F1
#
_entry.id   AF-A0A644XZQ6-F1
#
_cell.length_a   1.000
_cell.length_b   1.000
_cell.length_c   1.000
_cell.angle_alpha   90.00
_cell.angle_beta   90.00
_cell.angle_gamma   90.00
#
_symmetry.space_group_name_H-M   'P 1'
#
loop_
_entity.id
_entity.type
_entity.pdbx_description
1 polymer ?
#
loop_
_entity_poly.entity_id
_entity_poly.type
_entity_poly.pdbx_seq_one_letter_code
_entity_poly.pdbx_strand_id
1 'polypeptide(L)' 'MDGIGIGLGFTLGLTVLGAVRELLGSASIFGIKLMEGDGMLVFVLAPGAFLALGYLLVLFNKLKTKIS' A
#
# COMPACT_ATOMS: atom_id res chain seq x y z
N MET A 1 12.75 -1.35 23.95
CA MET A 1 13.08 -1.67 22.54
C MET A 1 11.83 -1.80 21.67
N ASP A 2 10.64 -1.67 22.27
CA ASP A 2 9.35 -1.97 21.62
C ASP A 2 8.88 -0.84 20.71
N GLY A 3 9.19 0.42 21.04
CA GLY A 3 8.80 1.59 20.23
C GLY A 3 9.47 1.65 18.85
N ILE A 4 10.71 1.15 18.71
CA ILE A 4 11.41 1.11 17.42
C ILE A 4 10.79 0.05 16.51
N GLY A 5 10.48 -1.13 17.06
CA GLY A 5 9.81 -2.19 16.30
C GLY A 5 8.42 -1.76 15.80
N ILE A 6 7.64 -1.10 16.66
CA ILE A 6 6.31 -0.58 16.30
C ILE A 6 6.44 0.55 15.26
N GLY A 7 7.36 1.50 15.47
CA GLY A 7 7.57 2.63 14.56
C GLY A 7 8.04 2.20 13.17
N LEU A 8 8.99 1.26 13.10
CA LEU A 8 9.47 0.71 11.83
C LEU A 8 8.38 -0.09 11.11
N GLY A 9 7.64 -0.94 11.83
CA GLY A 9 6.52 -1.69 11.24
C GLY A 9 5.44 -0.77 10.69
N PHE A 10 5.09 0.28 11.42
CA PHE A 10 4.12 1.27 10.96
C PHE A 10 4.61 2.06 9.74
N THR A 11 5.86 2.51 9.76
CA THR A 11 6.47 3.26 8.65
C THR A 11 6.51 2.40 7.39
N LEU A 12 6.98 1.15 7.49
CA LEU A 12 6.98 0.20 6.37
C LEU A 12 5.56 -0.07 5.85
N GLY A 13 4.58 -0.23 6.74
CA GLY A 13 3.18 -0.40 6.36
C GLY A 13 2.63 0.79 5.57
N LEU A 14 2.90 2.02 6.03
CA LEU A 14 2.50 3.23 5.33
C LEU A 14 3.23 3.40 3.99
N THR A 15 4.53 3.08 3.91
CA THR A 15 5.29 3.13 2.66
C THR A 15 4.73 2.16 1.63
N VAL A 16 4.44 0.92 2.01
CA VAL A 16 3.84 -0.07 1.09
C VAL A 16 2.44 0.36 0.66
N LEU A 17 1.61 0.84 1.60
CA LEU A 17 0.26 1.33 1.28
C LEU A 17 0.31 2.54 0.33
N GLY A 18 1.23 3.48 0.55
CA GLY A 18 1.47 4.64 -0.31
C GLY A 18 1.90 4.22 -1.72
N ALA A 19 2.88 3.32 -1.82
CA ALA A 19 3.38 2.82 -3.11
C ALA A 19 2.29 2.11 -3.92
N VAL A 20 1.46 1.28 -3.27
CA VAL A 20 0.31 0.62 -3.92
C VAL A 20 -0.71 1.66 -4.40
N ARG A 21 -0.95 2.72 -3.63
CA ARG A 21 -1.88 3.80 -4.01
C ARG A 21 -1.36 4.67 -5.14
N GLU A 22 -0.06 4.98 -5.18
CA GLU A 22 0.55 5.66 -6.33
C GLU A 22 0.46 4.80 -7.59
N LEU A 23 0.76 3.49 -7.46
CA LEU A 23 0.74 2.57 -8.59
C LEU A 23 -0.67 2.42 -9.17
N LEU A 24 -1.68 2.22 -8.31
CA LEU A 24 -3.06 2.03 -8.78
C LEU A 24 -3.75 3.36 -9.12
N GLY A 25 -3.38 4.44 -8.43
CA GLY A 25 -4.03 5.75 -8.55
C GLY A 25 -3.46 6.65 -9.64
N SER A 26 -2.17 6.56 -9.93
CA SER A 26 -1.46 7.42 -10.90
C SER A 26 -0.64 6.62 -11.91
N ALA A 27 -0.76 5.28 -11.90
CA ALA A 27 0.08 4.38 -12.71
C ALA A 27 1.58 4.68 -12.58
N SER A 28 1.99 5.14 -11.40
CA SER A 28 3.34 5.65 -11.12
C SER A 28 3.86 5.07 -9.81
N ILE A 29 5.16 4.90 -9.67
CA ILE A 29 5.80 4.50 -8.42
C ILE A 29 6.95 5.46 -8.13
N PHE A 30 6.96 6.08 -6.95
CA PHE A 30 8.02 7.03 -6.54
C PHE A 30 8.27 8.14 -7.58
N GLY A 31 7.21 8.62 -8.22
CA GLY A 31 7.28 9.64 -9.27
C GLY A 31 7.69 9.14 -10.67
N ILE A 32 7.97 7.86 -10.84
CA ILE A 32 8.24 7.25 -12.17
C ILE A 32 6.92 6.73 -12.73
N LYS A 33 6.49 7.30 -13.86
CA LYS A 33 5.27 6.90 -14.56
C LYS A 33 5.50 5.57 -15.30
N LEU A 34 4.82 4.51 -14.88
CA LEU A 34 4.99 3.15 -15.42
C LEU A 34 4.00 2.84 -16.55
N MET A 35 2.84 3.50 -16.58
CA MET A 35 1.89 3.41 -17.70
C MET A 35 1.42 4.79 -18.13
N GLU A 36 1.34 4.99 -19.45
CA GLU A 36 0.85 6.20 -20.09
C GLU A 36 -0.68 6.16 -20.18
N GLY A 37 -1.35 6.31 -19.04
CA GLY A 37 -2.81 6.34 -18.93
C GLY A 37 -3.27 7.07 -17.68
N ASP A 38 -4.50 7.57 -17.67
CA ASP A 38 -5.12 8.12 -16.46
C ASP A 38 -5.22 7.01 -15.42
N GLY A 39 -4.48 7.17 -14.32
CA GLY A 39 -4.56 6.25 -13.20
C GLY A 39 -5.94 6.27 -12.55
N MET A 40 -6.25 5.25 -11.75
CA MET A 40 -7.57 5.16 -11.13
C MET A 40 -7.66 6.08 -9.91
N LEU A 41 -8.06 7.35 -10.13
CA LEU A 41 -8.21 8.39 -9.11
C LEU A 41 -9.00 7.95 -7.86
N VAL A 42 -9.88 6.96 -8.00
CA VAL A 42 -10.57 6.28 -6.89
C VAL A 42 -9.62 5.81 -5.78
N PHE A 43 -8.40 5.35 -6.11
CA PHE A 43 -7.40 4.90 -5.14
C PHE A 43 -6.65 6.04 -4.43
N VAL A 44 -6.73 7.25 -4.99
CA VAL A 44 -6.22 8.47 -4.34
C VAL A 44 -7.24 8.98 -3.31
N LEU A 45 -8.53 8.83 -3.59
CA LEU A 45 -9.61 9.28 -2.70
C LEU A 45 -9.69 8.42 -1.42
N ALA A 46 -10.30 8.99 -0.36
CA ALA A 46 -10.55 8.34 0.92
C ALA A 46 -11.15 6.91 0.81
N PRO A 47 -12.19 6.62 -0.01
CA PRO A 47 -12.73 5.26 -0.15
C PRO A 47 -11.70 4.26 -0.70
N GLY A 48 -10.83 4.67 -1.62
CA GLY A 48 -9.79 3.82 -2.16
C GLY A 48 -8.71 3.44 -1.16
N ALA A 49 -8.43 4.32 -0.18
CA ALA A 49 -7.51 4.02 0.90
C ALA A 49 -7.98 2.83 1.75
N PHE A 50 -9.28 2.75 2.09
CA PHE A 50 -9.85 1.63 2.84
C PHE A 50 -9.83 0.32 2.05
N LEU A 51 -10.13 0.36 0.75
CA LEU A 51 -10.04 -0.80 -0.13
C LEU A 51 -8.62 -1.34 -0.22
N ALA A 52 -7.63 -0.46 -0.43
CA ALA A 52 -6.23 -0.83 -0.47
C ALA A 52 -5.77 -1.45 0.86
N LEU A 53 -6.19 -0.87 1.98
CA LEU A 53 -5.89 -1.39 3.33
C LEU A 53 -6.50 -2.78 3.54
N GLY A 54 -7.75 -3.00 3.14
CA GLY A 54 -8.43 -4.30 3.20
C GLY A 54 -7.71 -5.37 2.37
N TYR A 55 -7.32 -5.04 1.14
CA TYR A 55 -6.55 -5.95 0.28
C TYR A 55 -5.17 -6.27 0.86
N LEU A 56 -4.48 -5.27 1.39
CA LEU A 56 -3.18 -5.44 2.02
C LEU A 56 -3.28 -6.33 3.26
N LEU A 57 -4.33 -6.18 4.07
CA LEU A 57 -4.64 -7.05 5.21
C LEU A 57 -4.85 -8.51 4.80
N VAL A 58 -5.60 -8.77 3.72
CA VAL A 58 -5.80 -10.13 3.19
C VAL A 58 -4.48 -10.71 2.70
N LEU A 59 -3.68 -9.93 1.98
CA LEU A 59 -2.36 -10.34 1.49
C LEU A 59 -1.43 -10.69 2.65
N PHE A 60 -1.33 -9.83 3.66
CA PHE A 60 -0.51 -10.08 4.85
C PHE A 60 -1.00 -11.29 5.65
N ASN A 61 -2.32 -11.49 5.81
CA ASN A 61 -2.85 -12.68 6.47
C ASN A 61 -2.50 -13.97 5.71
N LYS A 62 -2.57 -13.95 4.37
CA LYS A 62 -2.12 -15.07 3.54
C LYS A 62 -0.63 -15.32 3.67
N LEU A 63 0.20 -14.28 3.64
CA LEU A 63 1.66 -14.42 3.81
C LEU A 63 2.00 -14.96 5.20
N LYS A 64 1.39 -14.43 6.27
CA LYS A 64 1.58 -14.92 7.64
C LYS A 64 1.21 -16.39 7.78
N THR A 65 0.09 -16.81 7.19
CA THR A 65 -0.35 -18.22 7.16
C THR A 65 0.62 -19.13 6.42
N LYS A 66 1.36 -18.61 5.43
CA LYS A 66 2.34 -19.39 4.67
C LYS A 66 3.72 -19.47 5.32
N ILE A 67 4.02 -18.54 6.23
CA ILE A 67 5.31 -18.44 6.94
C ILE A 67 5.27 -19.20 8.28
N SER A 68 4.08 -19.34 8.87
CA SER A 68 3.84 -20.13 10.09
C SER A 68 3.58 -21.60 9.80
#